data_AF-A0A9P6EFD4-F1
#
_entry.id   AF-A0A9P6EFD4-F1
#
_cell.length_a   1.000
_cell.length_b   1.000
_cell.length_c   1.000
_cell.angle_alpha   90.00
_cell.angle_beta   90.00
_cell.angle_gamma   90.00
#
_symmetry.space_group_name_H-M   'P 1'
#
loop_
_entity.id
_entity.type
_entity.pdbx_description
1 polymer ?
#
loop_
_entity_poly.entity_id
_entity_poly.type
_entity_poly.pdbx_seq_one_letter_code
_entity_poly.pdbx_strand_id
1 'polypeptide(L)'
;MRRQSRSRSASPSRAAVNADLKEAERKSHKCRERTESISWFEVKSLTRWEEPPAAANDLHELEDEDLLINWLNSASSKCQIWRFTRKETQAVGQWDRLRWGEKCDQQKTHRFVITEKGLPSFVAESTWKKKYKPHTPKILT
;
A
#
# COMPACT_ATOMS: atom_id res chain seq x y z
N MET A 1 -35.33 -28.06 -7.93
CA MET A 1 -34.94 -26.65 -8.18
C MET A 1 -34.58 -25.99 -6.85
N ARG A 2 -33.29 -25.83 -6.51
CA ARG A 2 -32.84 -25.15 -5.27
C ARG A 2 -32.38 -23.73 -5.61
N ARG A 3 -33.07 -22.73 -5.04
CA ARG A 3 -32.76 -21.29 -5.20
C ARG A 3 -31.40 -20.98 -4.58
N GLN A 4 -30.51 -20.40 -5.37
CA GLN A 4 -29.28 -19.77 -4.90
C GLN A 4 -29.64 -18.47 -4.17
N SER A 5 -29.46 -18.45 -2.86
CA SER A 5 -29.48 -17.21 -2.07
C SER A 5 -28.23 -16.41 -2.40
N ARG A 6 -28.36 -15.40 -3.26
CA ARG A 6 -27.32 -14.40 -3.49
C ARG A 6 -27.15 -13.59 -2.20
N SER A 7 -26.14 -13.92 -1.41
CA SER A 7 -25.66 -13.04 -0.34
C SER A 7 -25.15 -11.75 -0.99
N ARG A 8 -25.90 -10.66 -0.81
CA ARG A 8 -25.41 -9.31 -1.12
C ARG A 8 -24.23 -9.05 -0.19
N SER A 9 -23.03 -9.00 -0.76
CA SER A 9 -21.85 -8.49 -0.07
C SER A 9 -22.14 -7.05 0.33
N ALA A 10 -22.39 -6.82 1.63
CA ALA A 10 -22.50 -5.47 2.15
C ALA A 10 -21.11 -4.83 2.05
N SER A 11 -21.01 -3.74 1.29
CA SER A 11 -19.83 -2.89 1.37
C SER A 11 -19.66 -2.45 2.83
N PRO A 12 -18.47 -2.60 3.44
CA PRO A 12 -18.23 -2.15 4.79
C PRO A 12 -18.54 -0.66 4.89
N SER A 13 -19.15 -0.27 6.00
CA SER A 13 -19.47 1.13 6.24
C SER A 13 -18.18 1.95 6.37
N ARG A 14 -18.22 3.22 5.96
CA ARG A 14 -17.10 4.17 6.15
C ARG A 14 -16.59 4.21 7.60
N ALA A 15 -17.49 3.97 8.57
CA ALA A 15 -17.14 3.94 9.99
C ALA A 15 -16.23 2.75 10.35
N ALA A 16 -16.47 1.56 9.78
CA ALA A 16 -15.63 0.39 10.02
C ALA A 16 -14.22 0.59 9.43
N VAL A 17 -14.14 1.12 8.20
CA VAL A 17 -12.87 1.44 7.54
C VAL A 17 -12.04 2.45 8.35
N ASN A 18 -12.68 3.46 8.93
CA ASN A 18 -12.01 4.45 9.76
C ASN A 18 -11.56 3.89 11.11
N ALA A 19 -12.25 2.89 11.65
CA ALA A 19 -11.83 2.21 12.89
C ALA A 19 -10.56 1.38 12.65
N ASP A 20 -10.54 0.57 11.58
CA ASP A 20 -9.37 -0.25 11.22
C ASP A 20 -8.11 0.59 10.97
N LEU A 21 -8.27 1.79 10.39
CA LEU A 21 -7.16 2.73 10.17
C LEU A 21 -6.64 3.36 11.47
N LYS A 22 -7.52 3.68 12.42
CA LYS A 22 -7.12 4.29 13.70
C LYS A 22 -6.29 3.35 14.57
N GLU A 23 -6.47 2.05 14.39
CA GLU A 23 -5.70 1.02 15.10
C GLU A 23 -4.43 0.60 14.32
N ALA A 24 -4.21 1.12 13.11
CA ALA A 24 -3.06 0.75 12.30
C ALA A 24 -1.76 1.29 12.91
N GLU A 25 -0.91 0.38 13.39
CA GLU A 25 0.42 0.72 13.90
C GLU A 25 1.39 1.01 12.75
N ARG A 26 2.26 2.01 12.96
CA ARG A 26 3.37 2.31 12.05
C ARG A 26 4.44 1.21 12.17
N LYS A 27 4.74 0.54 11.07
CA LYS A 27 5.78 -0.48 10.95
C LYS A 27 6.96 0.09 10.17
N SER A 28 8.15 -0.45 10.39
CA SER A 28 9.33 -0.07 9.63
C SER A 28 10.25 -1.24 9.30
N HIS A 29 10.97 -1.13 8.18
CA HIS A 29 11.92 -2.12 7.72
C HIS A 29 13.10 -1.45 7.02
N LYS A 30 14.31 -1.78 7.46
CA LYS A 30 15.53 -1.32 6.83
C LYS A 30 15.67 -1.95 5.45
N CYS A 31 15.68 -1.13 4.40
CA CYS A 31 15.99 -1.62 3.06
C CYS A 31 17.45 -2.03 2.98
N ARG A 32 17.74 -3.16 2.35
CA ARG A 32 19.14 -3.60 2.17
C ARG A 32 19.90 -2.70 1.20
N GLU A 33 19.20 -2.16 0.20
CA GLU A 33 19.78 -1.39 -0.90
C GLU A 33 19.69 0.14 -0.68
N ARG A 34 19.01 0.60 0.37
CA ARG A 34 18.99 2.02 0.78
C ARG A 34 19.53 2.15 2.21
N THR A 35 20.15 3.28 2.52
CA THR A 35 20.50 3.65 3.90
C THR A 35 19.26 3.88 4.76
N GLU A 36 18.15 4.25 4.13
CA GLU A 36 16.89 4.60 4.76
C GLU A 36 15.98 3.38 5.00
N SER A 37 15.17 3.47 6.05
CA SER A 37 14.11 2.51 6.33
C SER A 37 12.84 2.89 5.55
N ILE A 38 12.07 1.89 5.14
CA ILE A 38 10.70 2.12 4.70
C ILE A 38 9.81 2.02 5.93
N SER A 39 8.91 2.99 6.07
CA SER A 39 7.86 2.98 7.08
C SER A 39 6.50 2.83 6.40
N TRP A 40 5.59 2.08 7.01
CA TRP A 40 4.26 1.85 6.45
C TRP A 40 3.21 1.54 7.52
N PHE A 41 1.96 1.76 7.14
CA PHE A 41 0.76 1.33 7.85
C PHE A 41 0.08 0.26 7.00
N GLU A 42 -0.47 -0.77 7.64
CA GLU A 42 -1.19 -1.83 6.93
C GLU A 42 -2.60 -2.00 7.47
N VAL A 43 -3.53 -2.23 6.56
CA VAL A 43 -4.92 -2.53 6.86
C VAL A 43 -5.31 -3.77 6.06
N LYS A 44 -6.11 -4.65 6.65
CA LYS A 44 -6.70 -5.80 5.96
C LYS A 44 -8.17 -5.50 5.76
N SER A 45 -8.61 -5.34 4.51
CA SER A 45 -10.01 -5.06 4.21
C SER A 45 -10.55 -5.97 3.11
N LEU A 46 -11.87 -6.09 3.04
CA LEU A 46 -12.55 -6.76 1.93
C LEU A 46 -12.83 -5.81 0.77
N THR A 47 -12.45 -4.54 0.89
CA THR A 47 -12.94 -3.48 0.00
C THR A 47 -11.80 -2.76 -0.67
N ARG A 48 -11.91 -2.73 -2.00
CA ARG A 48 -11.06 -1.89 -2.84
C ARG A 48 -11.40 -0.43 -2.60
N TRP A 49 -10.39 0.38 -2.32
CA TRP A 49 -10.51 1.83 -2.19
C TRP A 49 -9.98 2.49 -3.46
N GLU A 50 -10.74 3.37 -4.10
CA GLU A 50 -10.19 4.13 -5.23
C GLU A 50 -9.15 5.17 -4.76
N GLU A 51 -9.38 5.73 -3.56
CA GLU A 51 -8.51 6.68 -2.86
C GLU A 51 -8.39 6.27 -1.38
N PRO A 52 -7.32 6.66 -0.68
CA PRO A 52 -7.21 6.43 0.75
C PRO A 52 -8.40 7.04 1.51
N PRO A 53 -8.91 6.36 2.54
CA PRO A 53 -9.93 6.93 3.40
C PRO A 53 -9.41 8.22 4.05
N ALA A 54 -10.29 9.20 4.28
CA ALA A 54 -9.90 10.49 4.87
C ALA A 54 -9.15 10.33 6.21
N ALA A 55 -9.52 9.32 7.00
CA ALA A 55 -8.86 8.98 8.27
C ALA A 55 -7.38 8.58 8.11
N ALA A 56 -6.91 8.26 6.90
CA ALA A 56 -5.49 8.02 6.64
C ALA A 56 -4.63 9.26 6.91
N ASN A 57 -5.20 10.48 6.79
CA ASN A 57 -4.48 11.72 7.14
C ASN A 57 -4.46 12.00 8.65
N ASP A 58 -5.27 11.27 9.42
CA ASP A 58 -5.32 11.37 10.89
C ASP A 58 -4.35 10.37 11.55
N LEU A 59 -3.61 9.59 10.76
CA LEU A 59 -2.56 8.70 11.26
C LEU A 59 -1.49 9.55 11.97
N HIS A 60 -1.15 9.17 13.20
CA HIS A 60 -0.15 9.87 13.98
C HIS A 60 1.24 9.72 13.35
N GLU A 61 2.09 10.75 13.46
CA GLU A 61 3.49 10.70 13.02
C GLU A 61 3.72 10.37 11.53
N LEU A 62 2.79 10.76 10.64
CA LEU A 62 3.02 10.62 9.21
C LEU A 62 4.29 11.35 8.76
N GLU A 63 5.23 10.62 8.17
CA GLU A 63 6.44 11.18 7.58
C GLU A 63 6.37 11.11 6.06
N ASP A 64 7.18 11.94 5.39
CA ASP A 64 7.31 11.88 3.94
C ASP A 64 7.76 10.47 3.50
N GLU A 65 7.20 9.99 2.40
CA GLU A 65 7.39 8.63 1.86
C GLU A 65 6.79 7.48 2.71
N ASP A 66 6.07 7.75 3.80
CA ASP A 66 5.30 6.71 4.51
C ASP A 66 4.32 6.04 3.54
N LEU A 67 4.17 4.72 3.68
CA LEU A 67 3.26 3.94 2.84
C LEU A 67 1.98 3.58 3.59
N LEU A 68 0.86 3.55 2.86
CA LEU A 68 -0.37 2.91 3.32
C LEU A 68 -0.64 1.69 2.43
N ILE A 69 -0.77 0.52 3.05
CA ILE A 69 -1.00 -0.75 2.35
C ILE A 69 -2.35 -1.33 2.78
N ASN A 70 -3.31 -1.38 1.85
CA ASN A 70 -4.56 -2.10 2.03
C ASN A 70 -4.46 -3.49 1.40
N TRP A 71 -4.37 -4.53 2.23
CA TRP A 71 -4.42 -5.92 1.82
C TRP A 71 -5.87 -6.34 1.59
N LEU A 72 -6.20 -6.65 0.32
CA LEU A 72 -7.55 -7.02 -0.09
C LEU A 72 -7.77 -8.51 0.18
N ASN A 73 -8.60 -8.82 1.17
CA ASN A 73 -8.89 -10.18 1.62
C ASN A 73 -7.65 -10.93 2.14
N SER A 74 -7.72 -11.43 3.37
CA SER A 74 -6.65 -12.18 4.04
C SER A 74 -6.09 -13.38 3.25
N ALA A 75 -6.86 -13.93 2.30
CA ALA A 75 -6.44 -15.05 1.46
C ALA A 75 -5.80 -14.64 0.12
N SER A 76 -5.77 -13.36 -0.23
CA SER A 76 -5.26 -12.89 -1.53
C SER A 76 -3.95 -12.13 -1.38
N SER A 77 -3.04 -12.31 -2.34
CA SER A 77 -1.81 -11.53 -2.45
C SER A 77 -2.02 -10.14 -3.06
N LYS A 78 -3.27 -9.67 -3.14
CA LYS A 78 -3.62 -8.39 -3.75
C LYS A 78 -3.61 -7.30 -2.68
N CYS A 79 -2.95 -6.20 -2.99
CA CYS A 79 -2.95 -5.00 -2.17
C CYS A 79 -3.10 -3.76 -3.02
N GLN A 80 -3.51 -2.68 -2.35
CA GLN A 80 -3.47 -1.33 -2.86
C GLN A 80 -2.53 -0.52 -2.00
N ILE A 81 -1.72 0.30 -2.65
CA ILE A 81 -0.59 0.96 -1.99
C ILE A 81 -0.61 2.43 -2.37
N TRP A 82 -0.44 3.26 -1.35
CA TRP A 82 -0.29 4.69 -1.49
C TRP A 82 0.95 5.15 -0.75
N ARG A 83 1.54 6.22 -1.23
CA ARG A 83 2.70 6.87 -0.65
C ARG A 83 2.33 8.27 -0.24
N PHE A 84 2.65 8.62 1.00
CA PHE A 84 2.47 9.96 1.50
C PHE A 84 3.57 10.87 0.96
N THR A 85 3.19 12.03 0.46
CA THR A 85 4.13 13.05 -0.01
C THR A 85 3.77 14.38 0.62
N ARG A 86 4.69 14.94 1.40
CA ARG A 86 4.59 16.31 1.92
C ARG A 86 5.19 17.26 0.88
N LYS A 87 4.33 17.97 0.16
CA LYS A 87 4.79 19.09 -0.67
C LYS A 87 5.12 20.27 0.24
N GLU A 88 6.31 20.83 0.12
CA GLU A 88 6.78 21.99 0.90
C GLU A 88 5.79 23.18 0.89
N THR A 89 4.96 23.27 -0.16
CA THR A 89 3.99 24.36 -0.36
C THR A 89 2.57 24.06 0.15
N GLN A 90 2.30 22.85 0.66
CA GLN A 90 0.97 22.45 1.13
C GLN A 90 0.96 22.19 2.63
N ALA A 91 -0.02 22.76 3.33
CA ALA A 91 -0.22 22.54 4.77
C ALA A 91 -0.64 21.09 5.11
N VAL A 92 -1.15 20.35 4.13
CA VAL A 92 -1.61 18.96 4.26
C VAL A 92 -0.88 18.13 3.20
N GLY A 93 -0.26 17.02 3.61
CA GLY A 93 0.35 16.08 2.67
C GLY A 93 -0.69 15.35 1.83
N GLN A 94 -0.26 14.75 0.74
CA GLN A 94 -1.13 14.02 -0.18
C GLN A 94 -0.73 12.55 -0.24
N TRP A 95 -1.68 11.69 -0.59
CA TRP A 95 -1.43 10.28 -0.83
C TRP A 95 -1.46 9.96 -2.32
N ASP A 96 -0.32 9.61 -2.87
CA ASP A 96 -0.17 9.24 -4.28
C ASP A 96 -0.21 7.72 -4.43
N ARG A 97 -0.98 7.22 -5.41
CA ARG A 97 -1.09 5.78 -5.65
C ARG A 97 0.23 5.23 -6.18
N LEU A 98 0.76 4.21 -5.52
CA LEU A 98 2.04 3.59 -5.86
C LEU A 98 1.81 2.19 -6.43
N ARG A 99 2.32 1.93 -7.64
CA ARG A 99 2.20 0.60 -8.26
C ARG A 99 3.40 -0.27 -7.97
N TRP A 100 3.16 -1.57 -7.91
CA TRP A 100 4.24 -2.55 -7.82
C TRP A 100 5.12 -2.46 -9.08
N GLY A 101 6.43 -2.32 -8.87
CA GLY A 101 7.42 -2.06 -9.90
C GLY A 101 7.55 -0.60 -10.32
N GLU A 102 6.81 0.33 -9.73
CA GLU A 102 6.92 1.76 -10.07
C GLU A 102 8.24 2.36 -9.59
N LYS A 103 8.76 3.32 -10.35
CA LYS A 103 9.99 4.02 -9.98
C LYS A 103 9.68 5.10 -8.96
N CYS A 104 10.38 5.09 -7.83
CA CYS A 104 9.99 5.83 -6.63
C CYS A 104 10.97 6.94 -6.22
N ASP A 105 12.22 6.89 -6.66
CA ASP A 105 13.23 7.91 -6.36
C ASP A 105 13.31 8.97 -7.48
N GLN A 106 13.78 10.17 -7.12
CA GLN A 106 13.97 11.28 -8.06
C GLN A 106 14.89 10.87 -9.22
N GLN A 107 15.92 10.07 -8.92
CA GLN A 107 16.88 9.55 -9.89
C GLN A 107 16.34 8.38 -10.72
N LYS A 108 15.14 7.87 -10.40
CA LYS A 108 14.47 6.79 -11.14
C LYS A 108 15.32 5.51 -11.25
N THR A 109 16.12 5.23 -10.22
CA THR A 109 17.04 4.08 -10.13
C THR A 109 16.46 2.92 -9.31
N HIS A 110 15.53 3.22 -8.39
CA HIS A 110 14.88 2.24 -7.56
C HIS A 110 13.43 2.02 -7.97
N ARG A 111 12.95 0.81 -7.73
CA ARG A 111 11.56 0.42 -7.91
C ARG A 111 10.98 -0.10 -6.62
N PHE A 112 9.73 0.26 -6.40
CA PHE A 112 8.95 -0.26 -5.31
C PHE A 112 8.50 -1.69 -5.58
N VAL A 113 8.64 -2.58 -4.60
CA VAL A 113 8.14 -3.96 -4.65
C VAL A 113 7.58 -4.38 -3.30
N ILE A 114 6.64 -5.30 -3.33
CA ILE A 114 6.36 -6.18 -2.19
C ILE A 114 7.13 -7.48 -2.40
N THR A 115 7.92 -7.86 -1.40
CA THR A 115 8.71 -9.10 -1.41
C THR A 115 7.82 -10.33 -1.28
N GLU A 116 8.37 -11.52 -1.55
CA GLU A 116 7.66 -12.79 -1.35
C GLU A 116 7.20 -13.01 0.11
N LYS A 117 7.86 -12.35 1.07
CA LYS A 117 7.48 -12.36 2.49
C LYS A 117 6.37 -11.37 2.83
N GLY A 118 5.82 -10.65 1.85
CA GLY A 118 4.81 -9.62 2.06
C GLY A 118 5.34 -8.28 2.56
N LEU A 119 6.67 -8.08 2.59
CA LEU A 119 7.28 -6.84 3.08
C LEU A 119 7.49 -5.83 1.95
N PRO A 120 7.17 -4.53 2.15
CA PRO A 120 7.53 -3.49 1.19
C PRO A 120 9.04 -3.27 1.13
N SER A 121 9.55 -2.99 -0.07
CA SER A 121 10.96 -2.76 -0.32
C SER A 121 11.20 -1.88 -1.54
N PHE A 122 12.36 -1.21 -1.57
CA PHE A 122 12.89 -0.52 -2.74
C PHE A 122 14.10 -1.29 -3.24
N VAL A 123 14.06 -1.67 -4.52
CA VAL A 123 15.12 -2.45 -5.16
C VAL A 123 15.62 -1.75 -6.41
N ALA A 124 16.91 -1.87 -6.69
CA ALA A 124 17.54 -1.36 -7.89
C ALA A 124 16.88 -1.95 -9.14
N GLU A 125 16.88 -1.18 -10.23
CA GLU A 125 16.33 -1.58 -11.53
C GLU A 125 16.85 -2.96 -11.99
N SER A 126 18.12 -3.28 -11.72
CA SER A 126 18.75 -4.55 -12.08
C SER A 126 18.14 -5.72 -11.30
N THR A 127 18.00 -5.58 -9.98
CA THR A 127 17.37 -6.57 -9.08
C THR A 127 15.91 -6.77 -9.46
N TRP A 128 15.19 -5.68 -9.71
CA TRP A 128 13.81 -5.72 -10.21
C TRP A 128 13.67 -6.58 -11.47
N LYS A 129 14.45 -6.28 -12.52
CA LYS A 129 14.36 -6.98 -13.81
C LYS A 129 14.65 -8.47 -13.69
N LYS A 130 15.62 -8.85 -12.87
CA LYS A 130 16.08 -10.24 -12.73
C LYS A 130 15.20 -11.07 -11.80
N LYS A 131 14.80 -10.51 -10.66
CA LYS A 131 14.17 -11.28 -9.57
C LYS A 131 12.66 -11.07 -9.48
N TYR A 132 12.18 -9.85 -9.69
CA TYR A 132 10.80 -9.52 -9.35
C TYR A 132 9.92 -9.48 -10.60
N LYS A 133 10.32 -8.73 -11.65
CA LYS A 133 9.53 -8.54 -12.87
C LYS A 133 8.94 -9.83 -13.48
N PRO A 134 9.64 -10.98 -13.52
CA PRO A 134 9.06 -12.23 -14.04
C PRO A 134 7.85 -12.74 -13.22
N HIS A 135 7.74 -12.34 -11.95
CA HIS A 135 6.73 -12.77 -10.98
C HIS A 135 5.70 -11.68 -10.70
N THR A 136 5.48 -10.76 -11.65
CA THR A 136 4.54 -9.64 -11.49
C THR A 136 3.14 -10.13 -11.10
N PRO A 137 2.57 -9.71 -9.95
CA PRO A 137 1.18 -10.01 -9.63
C PRO A 137 0.29 -9.41 -10.72
N LYS A 138 -0.64 -10.19 -11.27
CA LYS A 138 -1.62 -9.67 -12.24
C LYS A 138 -2.45 -8.58 -11.57
N ILE A 139 -2.18 -7.32 -11.91
CA ILE A 139 -2.93 -6.16 -11.40
C ILE A 139 -4.33 -6.21 -12.01
N LEU A 140 -5.36 -6.33 -11.16
CA LEU A 140 -6.73 -6.07 -11.58
C LEU A 140 -6.87 -4.56 -11.79
N THR A 141 -7.01 -4.14 -13.05
CA THR A 141 -7.45 -2.79 -13.42
C THR A 141 -8.86 -2.57 -12.93
#